data_AF-A0A1J5LDP7-F1
#
_entry.id   AF-A0A1J5LDP7-F1
#
_cell.length_a   1.000
_cell.length_b   1.000
_cell.length_c   1.000
_cell.angle_alpha   90.00
_cell.angle_beta   90.00
_cell.angle_gamma   90.00
#
_symmetry.space_group_name_H-M   'P 1'
#
loop_
_entity.id
_entity.type
_entity.pdbx_description
1 polymer ?
#
loop_
_entity_poly.entity_id
_entity_poly.type
_entity_poly.pdbx_seq_one_letter_code
_entity_poly.pdbx_strand_id
1 'polypeptide(L)'
;MKNLKKIGFVVFMLGIVLFIGNIFMGEYKFDGDKIRSHFDSTPDVFDKGDSIASGFIDAVQQYEATNSAPTTNIVTFNAALPQIIDRHNHNVSDALAATEGLSSDDVQSVVSGANQESGIVYSEEVIRGALGDNENKVKMLVDNTSWMYTDQRDFADVAEFESTLQSKVDELNGSVGTQYHISKEKWSLLDINKAMVESGAKTSTWLWFFLTFGLIIIGSVIYNGTNYKILGEAGIKNDGIYHESATNRGWVAWIVLLFLVGFYVALYFFPQYIANAVLLVDPVSEGLSGNPASQWFLYGFIYCVAMSVMAIRMYIKYRHNRYQIFRTTVVLFFQIAFAFIIPELLVRFNMPYYDFKNAWPLDYDFFFTYNIESLIDNGTLGIFMLVWGIILTLIIVPIMVYFFGKRWYCSWVCGCGGLAETLGDPYRQLSNKKMWAWKLERYLIYSVLVFAVIMTGLVLYTFFTGSGSLFGIDTYYISVVYGFLIGSIFSGVIGTGFYPIFGNRTWCRFGCPLAAYMGIVQRFKSRFRITTNGGQCISCGNCSTYCEQGIDVRAYAQKGQNIVRSSCVGCGVCSAVCPRGVLKLENGPEENRFGNEGPIVLGNDGFELNK
;
A
#
# COMPACT_ATOMS: atom_id res chain seq x y z
N MET A 1 -25.34 26.10 -17.95
CA MET A 1 -24.44 25.59 -16.88
C MET A 1 -24.95 24.31 -16.21
N LYS A 2 -26.17 24.25 -15.65
CA LYS A 2 -26.69 23.01 -15.03
C LYS A 2 -26.73 21.82 -16.01
N ASN A 3 -27.14 22.05 -17.27
CA ASN A 3 -27.11 21.01 -18.31
C ASN A 3 -25.69 20.53 -18.62
N LEU A 4 -24.73 21.47 -18.72
CA LEU A 4 -23.32 21.14 -18.93
C LEU A 4 -22.74 20.31 -17.77
N LYS A 5 -23.15 20.60 -16.52
CA LYS A 5 -22.80 19.77 -15.37
C LYS A 5 -23.33 18.33 -15.50
N LYS A 6 -24.58 18.16 -15.95
CA LYS A 6 -25.15 16.84 -16.21
C LYS A 6 -24.41 16.10 -17.32
N ILE A 7 -24.05 16.80 -18.41
CA ILE A 7 -23.23 16.23 -19.50
C ILE A 7 -21.89 15.74 -18.96
N GLY A 8 -21.18 16.57 -18.17
CA GLY A 8 -19.92 16.18 -17.54
C GLY A 8 -20.06 14.94 -16.66
N PHE A 9 -21.15 14.84 -15.89
CA PHE A 9 -21.44 13.65 -15.08
C PHE A 9 -21.68 12.40 -15.94
N VAL A 10 -22.44 12.50 -17.03
CA VAL A 10 -22.70 11.37 -17.94
C VAL A 10 -21.40 10.90 -18.60
N VAL A 11 -20.55 11.83 -19.08
CA VAL A 11 -19.25 11.49 -19.67
C VAL A 11 -18.33 10.82 -18.64
N PHE A 12 -18.30 11.32 -17.40
CA PHE A 12 -17.55 10.69 -16.32
C PHE A 12 -18.04 9.26 -16.04
N MET A 13 -19.37 9.07 -15.92
CA MET A 13 -19.95 7.75 -15.69
C MET A 13 -19.68 6.78 -16.83
N LEU A 14 -19.72 7.25 -18.08
CA LEU A 14 -19.35 6.44 -19.25
C LEU A 14 -17.90 5.96 -19.15
N GLY A 15 -16.96 6.86 -18.82
CA GLY A 15 -15.56 6.49 -18.63
C GLY A 15 -15.34 5.50 -17.48
N ILE A 16 -16.06 5.64 -16.36
CA ILE A 16 -16.02 4.67 -15.24
C ILE A 16 -16.58 3.30 -15.67
N VAL A 17 -17.71 3.26 -16.38
CA VAL A 17 -18.30 2.01 -16.88
C VAL A 17 -17.36 1.33 -17.86
N LEU A 18 -16.71 2.08 -18.75
CA LEU A 18 -15.71 1.53 -19.68
C LEU A 18 -14.47 1.04 -18.94
N PHE A 19 -14.01 1.74 -17.90
CA PHE A 19 -12.88 1.30 -17.09
C PHE A 19 -13.18 -0.02 -16.35
N ILE A 20 -14.33 -0.11 -15.69
CA ILE A 20 -14.77 -1.32 -14.99
C ILE A 20 -15.02 -2.46 -15.98
N GLY A 21 -15.67 -2.16 -17.11
CA GLY A 21 -15.89 -3.13 -18.18
C GLY A 21 -14.58 -3.68 -18.73
N ASN A 22 -13.59 -2.82 -18.97
CA ASN A 22 -12.27 -3.19 -19.48
C ASN A 22 -11.56 -4.22 -18.60
N ILE A 23 -11.76 -4.21 -17.28
CA ILE A 23 -11.18 -5.22 -16.36
C ILE A 23 -11.59 -6.63 -16.81
N PHE A 24 -12.85 -6.80 -17.22
CA PHE A 24 -13.42 -8.11 -17.58
C PHE A 24 -13.48 -8.36 -19.09
N MET A 25 -13.12 -7.37 -19.91
CA MET A 25 -13.11 -7.49 -21.38
C MET A 25 -11.75 -8.00 -21.86
N GLY A 26 -11.71 -9.23 -22.36
CA GLY A 26 -10.53 -9.80 -22.99
C GLY A 26 -10.66 -11.30 -23.14
N GLU A 27 -10.08 -11.84 -24.21
CA GLU A 27 -9.90 -13.27 -24.37
C GLU A 27 -8.51 -13.64 -23.89
N TYR A 28 -8.42 -14.64 -23.02
CA TYR A 28 -7.16 -15.17 -22.54
C TYR A 28 -6.86 -16.45 -23.30
N LYS A 29 -5.68 -16.52 -23.93
CA LYS A 29 -5.26 -17.71 -24.68
C LYS A 29 -3.78 -17.95 -24.40
N PHE A 30 -3.46 -19.20 -24.08
CA PHE A 30 -2.06 -19.64 -24.05
C PHE A 30 -1.57 -19.76 -25.49
N ASP A 31 -0.51 -19.02 -25.80
CA ASP A 31 0.08 -18.97 -27.12
C ASP A 31 1.59 -19.21 -26.96
N GLY A 32 2.11 -20.22 -27.65
CA GLY A 32 3.51 -20.65 -27.48
C GLY A 32 4.52 -19.55 -27.81
N ASP A 33 4.22 -18.69 -28.79
CA ASP A 33 5.12 -17.60 -29.18
C ASP A 33 5.08 -16.46 -28.16
N LYS A 34 3.89 -16.15 -27.63
CA LYS A 34 3.75 -15.17 -26.53
C LYS A 34 4.43 -15.66 -25.25
N ILE A 35 4.35 -16.96 -24.96
CA ILE A 35 4.98 -17.58 -23.79
C ILE A 35 6.50 -17.43 -23.89
N ARG A 36 7.09 -17.83 -25.04
CA ARG A 36 8.53 -17.66 -25.30
C ARG A 36 8.94 -16.20 -25.15
N SER A 37 8.25 -15.29 -25.85
CA SER A 37 8.54 -13.86 -25.79
C SER A 37 8.46 -13.28 -24.39
N HIS A 38 7.57 -13.76 -23.52
CA HIS A 38 7.47 -13.30 -22.14
C HIS A 38 8.67 -13.72 -21.31
N PHE A 39 9.02 -15.01 -21.33
CA PHE A 39 10.15 -15.51 -20.55
C PHE A 39 11.51 -15.01 -21.08
N ASP A 40 11.66 -14.84 -22.40
CA ASP A 40 12.90 -14.30 -23.01
C ASP A 40 13.16 -12.83 -22.65
N SER A 41 12.08 -12.05 -22.45
CA SER A 41 12.17 -10.61 -22.15
C SER A 41 12.18 -10.28 -20.66
N THR A 42 12.01 -11.28 -19.77
CA THR A 42 11.93 -11.05 -18.32
C THR A 42 13.35 -10.95 -17.73
N PRO A 43 13.72 -9.83 -17.07
CA PRO A 43 15.11 -9.55 -16.65
C PRO A 43 15.75 -10.55 -15.66
N ASP A 44 14.95 -11.35 -14.95
CA ASP A 44 15.41 -12.17 -13.81
C ASP A 44 15.18 -13.69 -14.01
N VAL A 45 14.84 -14.10 -15.23
CA VAL A 45 14.71 -15.53 -15.56
C VAL A 45 16.11 -16.09 -15.83
N PHE A 46 16.49 -17.12 -15.06
CA PHE A 46 17.81 -17.76 -15.09
C PHE A 46 18.20 -18.24 -16.50
N ASP A 47 17.22 -18.70 -17.27
CA ASP A 47 17.39 -19.23 -18.61
C ASP A 47 16.68 -18.34 -19.64
N LYS A 48 17.44 -17.47 -20.30
CA LYS A 48 16.99 -16.73 -21.49
C LYS A 48 17.01 -17.66 -22.70
N GLY A 49 16.19 -18.71 -22.68
CA GLY A 49 15.99 -19.59 -23.83
C GLY A 49 15.63 -21.05 -23.48
N ASP A 50 14.47 -21.46 -23.99
CA ASP A 50 13.97 -22.83 -24.13
C ASP A 50 13.52 -23.60 -22.88
N SER A 51 14.26 -23.78 -21.78
CA SER A 51 13.86 -24.77 -20.76
C SER A 51 12.55 -24.39 -20.02
N ILE A 52 12.44 -23.15 -19.55
CA ILE A 52 11.26 -22.65 -18.82
C ILE A 52 10.08 -22.47 -19.79
N ALA A 53 10.32 -21.82 -20.92
CA ALA A 53 9.27 -21.57 -21.91
C ALA A 53 8.72 -22.87 -22.52
N SER A 54 9.58 -23.81 -22.92
CA SER A 54 9.14 -25.12 -23.45
C SER A 54 8.44 -25.96 -22.39
N GLY A 55 9.01 -26.06 -21.19
CA GLY A 55 8.39 -26.78 -20.09
C GLY A 55 7.03 -26.19 -19.70
N PHE A 56 6.86 -24.87 -19.82
CA PHE A 56 5.58 -24.23 -19.53
C PHE A 56 4.56 -24.52 -20.65
N ILE A 57 4.98 -24.48 -21.91
CA ILE A 57 4.14 -24.90 -23.05
C ILE A 57 3.70 -26.36 -22.90
N ASP A 58 4.60 -27.25 -22.49
CA ASP A 58 4.27 -28.66 -22.26
C ASP A 58 3.29 -28.83 -21.11
N ALA A 59 3.48 -28.08 -20.01
CA ALA A 59 2.53 -28.07 -18.89
C ALA A 59 1.14 -27.57 -19.30
N VAL A 60 1.06 -26.55 -20.17
CA VAL A 60 -0.21 -26.08 -20.76
C VAL A 60 -0.86 -27.20 -21.56
N GLN A 61 -0.13 -27.86 -22.47
CA GLN A 61 -0.67 -28.95 -23.29
C GLN A 61 -1.18 -30.11 -22.44
N GLN A 62 -0.44 -30.50 -21.41
CA GLN A 62 -0.86 -31.55 -20.47
C GLN A 62 -2.13 -31.14 -19.69
N TYR A 63 -2.23 -29.87 -19.30
CA TYR A 63 -3.41 -29.34 -18.61
C TYR A 63 -4.64 -29.38 -19.53
N GLU A 64 -4.51 -28.92 -20.78
CA GLU A 64 -5.58 -28.92 -21.78
C GLU A 64 -6.00 -30.35 -22.19
N ALA A 65 -5.07 -31.30 -22.18
CA ALA A 65 -5.39 -32.72 -22.41
C ALA A 65 -6.22 -33.34 -21.28
N THR A 66 -6.04 -32.87 -20.04
CA THR A 66 -6.74 -33.40 -18.85
C THR A 66 -8.04 -32.65 -18.56
N ASN A 67 -8.15 -31.38 -18.96
CA ASN A 67 -9.26 -30.50 -18.64
C ASN A 67 -9.94 -29.97 -19.92
N SER A 68 -11.20 -30.34 -20.12
CA SER A 68 -11.97 -29.88 -21.29
C SER A 68 -12.59 -28.48 -21.15
N ALA A 69 -12.38 -27.80 -20.02
CA ALA A 69 -12.96 -26.48 -19.78
C ALA A 69 -12.14 -25.40 -20.51
N PRO A 70 -12.79 -24.50 -21.29
CA PRO A 70 -12.08 -23.46 -22.02
C PRO A 70 -11.46 -22.44 -21.06
N THR A 71 -10.20 -22.09 -21.29
CA THR A 71 -9.42 -21.10 -20.52
C THR A 71 -9.55 -19.68 -21.09
N THR A 72 -10.67 -19.38 -21.74
CA THR A 72 -10.83 -18.17 -22.59
C THR A 72 -11.18 -16.89 -21.84
N ASN A 73 -11.76 -17.00 -20.63
CA ASN A 73 -12.10 -15.83 -19.82
C ASN A 73 -11.17 -15.69 -18.61
N ILE A 74 -11.13 -14.48 -18.03
CA ILE A 74 -10.24 -14.14 -16.92
C ILE A 74 -10.40 -15.06 -15.70
N VAL A 75 -11.61 -15.55 -15.42
CA VAL A 75 -11.87 -16.41 -14.24
C VAL A 75 -11.34 -17.81 -14.49
N THR A 76 -11.66 -18.41 -15.64
CA THR A 76 -11.19 -19.75 -16.03
C THR A 76 -9.68 -19.79 -16.23
N PHE A 77 -9.11 -18.73 -16.80
CA PHE A 77 -7.67 -18.61 -17.00
C PHE A 77 -6.93 -18.55 -15.66
N ASN A 78 -7.39 -17.71 -14.73
CA ASN A 78 -6.75 -17.58 -13.41
C ASN A 78 -7.01 -18.78 -12.47
N ALA A 79 -8.01 -19.62 -12.76
CA ALA A 79 -8.17 -20.91 -12.10
C ALA A 79 -7.19 -21.97 -12.65
N ALA A 80 -6.86 -21.92 -13.93
CA ALA A 80 -5.95 -22.85 -14.60
C ALA A 80 -4.47 -22.50 -14.37
N LEU A 81 -4.11 -21.22 -14.43
CA LEU A 81 -2.71 -20.77 -14.43
C LEU A 81 -1.89 -21.28 -13.23
N PRO A 82 -2.35 -21.24 -11.95
CA PRO A 82 -1.58 -21.78 -10.84
C PRO A 82 -1.33 -23.29 -10.94
N GLN A 83 -2.29 -24.05 -11.50
CA GLN A 83 -2.15 -25.50 -11.69
C GLN A 83 -1.17 -25.84 -12.82
N ILE A 84 -1.12 -24.99 -13.86
CA ILE A 84 -0.14 -25.11 -14.94
C ILE A 84 1.27 -24.80 -14.40
N ILE A 85 1.41 -23.76 -13.58
CA ILE A 85 2.68 -23.45 -12.90
C ILE A 85 3.12 -24.60 -12.00
N ASP A 86 2.21 -25.18 -11.21
CA ASP A 86 2.49 -26.38 -10.41
C ASP A 86 3.06 -27.51 -11.25
N ARG A 87 2.37 -27.83 -12.34
CA ARG A 87 2.76 -28.90 -13.25
C ARG A 87 4.11 -28.62 -13.91
N HIS A 88 4.35 -27.38 -14.31
CA HIS A 88 5.64 -26.95 -14.84
C HIS A 88 6.76 -27.18 -13.83
N ASN A 89 6.61 -26.64 -12.61
CA ASN A 89 7.64 -26.74 -11.58
C ASN A 89 7.93 -28.21 -11.20
N HIS A 90 6.87 -29.04 -11.08
CA HIS A 90 7.03 -30.48 -10.86
C HIS A 90 7.77 -31.17 -12.01
N ASN A 91 7.36 -30.94 -13.26
CA ASN A 91 8.00 -31.55 -14.43
C ASN A 91 9.49 -31.18 -14.54
N VAL A 92 9.83 -29.93 -14.23
CA VAL A 92 11.23 -29.44 -14.23
C VAL A 92 12.04 -30.12 -13.13
N SER A 93 11.49 -30.22 -11.92
CA SER A 93 12.16 -30.91 -10.82
C SER A 93 12.35 -32.40 -11.10
N ASP A 94 11.34 -33.08 -11.65
CA ASP A 94 11.43 -34.50 -12.02
C ASP A 94 12.49 -34.74 -13.12
N ALA A 95 12.54 -33.87 -14.13
CA ALA A 95 13.52 -33.97 -15.21
C ALA A 95 14.95 -33.76 -14.72
N LEU A 96 15.18 -32.79 -13.82
CA LEU A 96 16.50 -32.49 -13.27
C LEU A 96 16.91 -33.46 -12.16
N ALA A 97 15.96 -33.99 -11.38
CA ALA A 97 16.24 -34.99 -10.35
C ALA A 97 16.83 -36.28 -10.96
N ALA A 98 16.50 -36.61 -12.21
CA ALA A 98 17.07 -37.75 -12.91
C ALA A 98 18.60 -37.64 -13.13
N THR A 99 19.16 -36.43 -13.18
CA THR A 99 20.59 -36.18 -13.43
C THR A 99 21.33 -35.60 -12.23
N GLU A 100 20.68 -34.71 -11.48
CA GLU A 100 21.28 -33.96 -10.37
C GLU A 100 20.74 -34.37 -9.00
N GLY A 101 19.61 -35.08 -8.95
CA GLY A 101 18.98 -35.55 -7.72
C GLY A 101 19.58 -36.84 -7.17
N LEU A 102 19.02 -37.30 -6.05
CA LEU A 102 19.39 -38.55 -5.40
C LEU A 102 18.59 -39.70 -6.02
N SER A 103 19.29 -40.66 -6.61
CA SER A 103 18.69 -41.87 -7.20
C SER A 103 18.31 -42.89 -6.13
N SER A 104 17.47 -43.87 -6.49
CA SER A 104 17.16 -45.00 -5.61
C SER A 104 18.41 -45.79 -5.20
N ASP A 105 19.41 -45.87 -6.08
CA ASP A 105 20.70 -46.51 -5.79
C ASP A 105 21.54 -45.71 -4.78
N ASP A 106 21.48 -44.38 -4.85
CA ASP A 106 22.11 -43.49 -3.87
C ASP A 106 21.49 -43.68 -2.47
N VAL A 107 20.15 -43.73 -2.40
CA VAL A 107 19.43 -44.00 -1.14
C VAL A 107 19.79 -45.36 -0.59
N GLN A 108 19.79 -46.40 -1.42
CA GLN A 108 20.12 -47.75 -0.99
C GLN A 108 21.59 -47.86 -0.53
N SER A 109 22.51 -47.13 -1.16
CA SER A 109 23.91 -47.06 -0.75
C SER A 109 24.07 -46.40 0.61
N VAL A 110 23.32 -45.32 0.88
CA VAL A 110 23.29 -44.64 2.18
C VAL A 110 22.67 -45.53 3.25
N VAL A 111 21.55 -46.21 2.96
CA VAL A 111 20.90 -47.16 3.89
C VAL A 111 21.84 -48.33 4.21
N SER A 112 22.55 -48.85 3.22
CA SER A 112 23.51 -49.95 3.40
C SER A 112 24.72 -49.52 4.23
N GLY A 113 25.23 -48.29 4.02
CA GLY A 113 26.31 -47.73 4.82
C GLY A 113 25.90 -47.39 6.27
N ALA A 114 24.62 -47.06 6.48
CA ALA A 114 24.09 -46.74 7.80
C ALA A 114 23.73 -47.98 8.63
N ASN A 115 23.50 -49.12 7.99
CA ASN A 115 23.13 -50.37 8.66
C ASN A 115 24.37 -51.12 9.20
N GLN A 116 24.63 -51.04 10.50
CA GLN A 116 25.74 -51.72 11.17
C GLN A 116 25.25 -52.79 12.15
N GLU A 117 26.11 -53.76 12.51
CA GLU A 117 25.75 -54.83 13.48
C GLU A 117 25.34 -54.29 14.86
N SER A 118 25.78 -53.08 15.22
CA SER A 118 25.44 -52.39 16.48
C SER A 118 24.18 -51.51 16.42
N GLY A 119 23.49 -51.44 15.27
CA GLY A 119 22.34 -50.57 15.05
C GLY A 119 22.54 -49.63 13.85
N ILE A 120 21.61 -48.67 13.68
CA ILE A 120 21.65 -47.71 12.59
C ILE A 120 22.57 -46.55 12.98
N VAL A 121 23.65 -46.37 12.22
CA VAL A 121 24.62 -45.29 12.40
C VAL A 121 24.57 -44.39 11.17
N TYR A 122 23.93 -43.23 11.31
CA TYR A 122 23.89 -42.19 10.28
C TYR A 122 24.75 -40.98 10.68
N SER A 123 25.66 -40.58 9.80
CA SER A 123 26.60 -39.47 9.97
C SER A 123 27.06 -38.92 8.62
N GLU A 124 27.71 -37.75 8.62
CA GLU A 124 28.32 -37.17 7.41
C GLU A 124 29.32 -38.14 6.74
N GLU A 125 30.08 -38.89 7.53
CA GLU A 125 31.04 -39.88 7.01
C GLU A 125 30.35 -41.01 6.23
N VAL A 126 29.18 -41.45 6.69
CA VAL A 126 28.37 -42.47 6.00
C VAL A 126 27.82 -41.93 4.68
N ILE A 127 27.35 -40.68 4.67
CA ILE A 127 26.87 -40.00 3.45
C ILE A 127 28.01 -39.88 2.43
N ARG A 128 29.19 -39.39 2.86
CA ARG A 128 30.36 -39.25 1.99
C ARG A 128 30.90 -40.59 1.49
N GLY A 129 30.88 -41.61 2.34
CA GLY A 129 31.27 -42.97 1.97
C GLY A 129 30.32 -43.61 0.95
N ALA A 130 29.02 -43.30 1.02
CA ALA A 130 28.02 -43.84 0.11
C ALA A 130 27.96 -43.11 -1.25
N LEU A 131 28.19 -41.79 -1.28
CA LEU A 131 27.98 -40.96 -2.48
C LEU A 131 29.27 -40.52 -3.18
N GLY A 132 30.44 -40.82 -2.58
CA GLY A 132 31.75 -40.53 -3.15
C GLY A 132 32.00 -39.03 -3.39
N ASP A 133 32.68 -38.70 -4.49
CA ASP A 133 33.12 -37.33 -4.83
C ASP A 133 32.00 -36.41 -5.37
N ASN A 134 30.73 -36.85 -5.36
CA ASN A 134 29.62 -36.01 -5.82
C ASN A 134 29.20 -35.01 -4.74
N GLU A 135 29.98 -33.93 -4.61
CA GLU A 135 29.83 -32.93 -3.55
C GLU A 135 28.45 -32.26 -3.53
N ASN A 136 27.76 -32.17 -4.67
CA ASN A 136 26.40 -31.64 -4.74
C ASN A 136 25.40 -32.55 -4.00
N LYS A 137 25.42 -33.85 -4.27
CA LYS A 137 24.53 -34.83 -3.62
C LYS A 137 24.84 -34.99 -2.13
N VAL A 138 26.13 -34.98 -1.78
CA VAL A 138 26.58 -35.00 -0.38
C VAL A 138 26.04 -33.79 0.37
N LYS A 139 26.24 -32.58 -0.19
CA LYS A 139 25.75 -31.34 0.42
C LYS A 139 24.23 -31.34 0.57
N MET A 140 23.49 -31.82 -0.43
CA MET A 140 22.03 -31.92 -0.38
C MET A 140 21.54 -32.74 0.82
N LEU A 141 22.17 -33.87 1.14
CA LEU A 141 21.80 -34.66 2.31
C LEU A 141 22.31 -34.02 3.60
N VAL A 142 23.60 -33.68 3.69
CA VAL A 142 24.21 -33.11 4.91
C VAL A 142 23.45 -31.87 5.42
N ASP A 143 23.10 -30.95 4.53
CA ASP A 143 22.40 -29.71 4.90
C ASP A 143 20.95 -29.96 5.36
N ASN A 144 20.32 -31.08 4.97
CA ASN A 144 18.88 -31.32 5.13
C ASN A 144 18.49 -32.54 6.00
N THR A 145 19.45 -33.41 6.32
CA THR A 145 19.24 -34.63 7.13
C THR A 145 20.11 -34.70 8.38
N SER A 146 20.80 -33.61 8.74
CA SER A 146 21.62 -33.53 9.97
C SER A 146 20.86 -33.86 11.27
N TRP A 147 19.55 -33.59 11.31
CA TRP A 147 18.66 -33.96 12.41
C TRP A 147 18.39 -35.48 12.52
N MET A 148 18.70 -36.24 11.47
CA MET A 148 18.63 -37.71 11.45
C MET A 148 19.93 -38.36 11.94
N TYR A 149 20.96 -37.57 12.28
CA TYR A 149 22.22 -38.13 12.78
C TYR A 149 22.01 -38.90 14.08
N THR A 150 22.83 -39.93 14.27
CA THR A 150 22.73 -40.90 15.38
C THR A 150 22.79 -40.23 16.76
N ASP A 151 23.43 -39.07 16.87
CA ASP A 151 23.51 -38.27 18.09
C ASP A 151 22.24 -37.46 18.39
N GLN A 152 21.33 -37.33 17.41
CA GLN A 152 20.10 -36.53 17.51
C GLN A 152 18.82 -37.36 17.45
N ARG A 153 18.80 -38.48 16.72
CA ARG A 153 17.61 -39.34 16.60
C ARG A 153 18.00 -40.82 16.52
N ASP A 154 17.39 -41.61 17.40
CA ASP A 154 17.41 -43.07 17.33
C ASP A 154 16.29 -43.57 16.41
N PHE A 155 16.61 -44.51 15.52
CA PHE A 155 15.65 -45.21 14.65
C PHE A 155 15.45 -46.65 15.14
N ALA A 156 14.20 -47.12 15.17
CA ALA A 156 13.87 -48.43 15.76
C ALA A 156 14.29 -49.60 14.87
N ASP A 157 14.19 -49.45 13.56
CA ASP A 157 14.59 -50.44 12.56
C ASP A 157 14.98 -49.78 11.23
N VAL A 158 15.60 -50.58 10.36
CA VAL A 158 16.11 -50.11 9.06
C VAL A 158 14.97 -49.62 8.17
N ALA A 159 13.76 -50.18 8.32
CA ALA A 159 12.60 -49.79 7.52
C ALA A 159 12.08 -48.40 7.92
N GLU A 160 12.12 -48.04 9.20
CA GLU A 160 11.78 -46.70 9.69
C GLU A 160 12.80 -45.66 9.16
N PHE A 161 14.09 -45.99 9.20
CA PHE A 161 15.14 -45.13 8.67
C PHE A 161 15.02 -44.96 7.15
N GLU A 162 14.88 -46.05 6.40
CA GLU A 162 14.73 -46.05 4.95
C GLU A 162 13.48 -45.27 4.53
N SER A 163 12.34 -45.47 5.18
CA SER A 163 11.11 -44.72 4.90
C SER A 163 11.27 -43.22 5.20
N THR A 164 11.96 -42.85 6.27
CA THR A 164 12.21 -41.45 6.63
C THR A 164 13.16 -40.80 5.62
N LEU A 165 14.25 -41.49 5.27
CA LEU A 165 15.23 -41.02 4.31
C LEU A 165 14.61 -40.89 2.92
N GLN A 166 13.84 -41.88 2.47
CA GLN A 166 13.14 -41.85 1.19
C GLN A 166 12.15 -40.68 1.12
N SER A 167 11.33 -40.47 2.16
CA SER A 167 10.42 -39.32 2.20
C SER A 167 11.15 -37.98 2.11
N LYS A 168 12.34 -37.88 2.73
CA LYS A 168 13.12 -36.64 2.68
C LYS A 168 13.82 -36.47 1.34
N VAL A 169 14.30 -37.56 0.73
CA VAL A 169 14.88 -37.57 -0.61
C VAL A 169 13.84 -37.18 -1.65
N ASP A 170 12.60 -37.66 -1.55
CA ASP A 170 11.50 -37.28 -2.44
C ASP A 170 11.19 -35.77 -2.32
N GLU A 171 11.20 -35.22 -1.11
CA GLU A 171 11.07 -33.78 -0.88
C GLU A 171 12.24 -33.00 -1.49
N LEU A 172 13.47 -33.46 -1.28
CA LEU A 172 14.68 -32.80 -1.81
C LEU A 172 14.73 -32.83 -3.33
N ASN A 173 14.42 -33.98 -3.94
CA ASN A 173 14.33 -34.13 -5.39
C ASN A 173 13.23 -33.24 -5.97
N GLY A 174 12.09 -33.08 -5.29
CA GLY A 174 11.04 -32.12 -5.66
C GLY A 174 11.46 -30.65 -5.55
N SER A 175 12.59 -30.35 -4.90
CA SER A 175 13.18 -29.01 -4.80
C SER A 175 14.39 -28.80 -5.72
N VAL A 176 14.78 -29.82 -6.49
CA VAL A 176 15.85 -29.70 -7.50
C VAL A 176 15.38 -28.76 -8.61
N GLY A 177 16.25 -27.87 -9.06
CA GLY A 177 15.94 -26.94 -10.15
C GLY A 177 15.03 -25.77 -9.75
N THR A 178 14.95 -25.41 -8.46
CA THR A 178 14.20 -24.24 -7.98
C THR A 178 14.52 -22.93 -8.72
N GLN A 179 15.73 -22.78 -9.25
CA GLN A 179 16.12 -21.64 -10.10
C GLN A 179 15.33 -21.54 -11.42
N TYR A 180 14.70 -22.63 -11.86
CA TYR A 180 13.84 -22.70 -13.04
C TYR A 180 12.35 -22.65 -12.69
N HIS A 181 11.99 -22.63 -11.40
CA HIS A 181 10.59 -22.60 -10.99
C HIS A 181 9.97 -21.25 -11.31
N ILE A 182 8.73 -21.30 -11.81
CA ILE A 182 7.90 -20.11 -11.92
C ILE A 182 7.24 -19.88 -10.55
N SER A 183 7.49 -18.70 -9.97
CA SER A 183 6.86 -18.32 -8.71
C SER A 183 5.35 -18.13 -8.89
N LYS A 184 4.55 -18.66 -7.96
CA LYS A 184 3.11 -18.38 -7.89
C LYS A 184 2.78 -17.07 -7.18
N GLU A 185 3.77 -16.23 -6.98
CA GLU A 185 3.55 -14.91 -6.43
C GLU A 185 2.64 -14.08 -7.31
N LYS A 186 1.92 -13.17 -6.66
CA LYS A 186 0.90 -12.33 -7.28
C LYS A 186 1.42 -11.57 -8.51
N TRP A 187 2.71 -11.25 -8.54
CA TRP A 187 3.33 -10.42 -9.58
C TRP A 187 3.58 -11.23 -10.85
N SER A 188 4.15 -12.44 -10.72
CA SER A 188 4.30 -13.36 -11.86
C SER A 188 2.95 -13.69 -12.50
N LEU A 189 1.91 -13.90 -11.69
CA LEU A 189 0.55 -14.12 -12.21
C LEU A 189 0.02 -12.92 -13.00
N LEU A 190 0.29 -11.69 -12.54
CA LEU A 190 -0.09 -10.47 -13.25
C LEU A 190 0.62 -10.39 -14.61
N ASP A 191 1.92 -10.62 -14.64
CA ASP A 191 2.73 -10.46 -15.86
C ASP A 191 2.35 -11.50 -16.92
N ILE A 192 2.13 -12.75 -16.52
CA ILE A 192 1.62 -13.80 -17.43
C ILE A 192 0.21 -13.42 -17.94
N ASN A 193 -0.67 -12.89 -17.08
CA ASN A 193 -1.99 -12.43 -17.53
C ASN A 193 -1.88 -11.29 -18.56
N LYS A 194 -0.99 -10.30 -18.34
CA LYS A 194 -0.73 -9.21 -19.30
C LYS A 194 -0.18 -9.77 -20.63
N ALA A 195 0.70 -10.76 -20.56
CA ALA A 195 1.28 -11.40 -21.75
C ALA A 195 0.25 -12.21 -22.55
N MET A 196 -0.67 -12.91 -21.88
CA MET A 196 -1.62 -13.84 -22.52
C MET A 196 -2.96 -13.23 -22.92
N VAL A 197 -3.33 -12.06 -22.38
CA VAL A 197 -4.62 -11.44 -22.72
C VAL A 197 -4.61 -10.84 -24.13
N GLU A 198 -5.71 -11.03 -24.84
CA GLU A 198 -6.10 -10.36 -26.09
C GLU A 198 -7.28 -9.45 -25.78
N SER A 199 -7.03 -8.15 -25.70
CA SER A 199 -8.04 -7.15 -25.41
C SER A 199 -7.79 -5.89 -26.22
N GLY A 200 -8.83 -5.06 -26.35
CA GLY A 200 -8.70 -3.74 -26.95
C GLY A 200 -7.67 -2.86 -26.23
N ALA A 201 -7.53 -3.02 -24.90
CA ALA A 201 -6.51 -2.34 -24.11
C ALA A 201 -5.08 -2.70 -24.53
N LYS A 202 -4.85 -3.90 -25.07
CA LYS A 202 -3.55 -4.33 -25.59
C LYS A 202 -3.33 -3.93 -27.05
N THR A 203 -4.33 -4.12 -27.90
CA THR A 203 -4.21 -3.87 -29.35
C THR A 203 -4.29 -2.39 -29.73
N SER A 204 -5.02 -1.59 -28.95
CA SER A 204 -5.25 -0.17 -29.20
C SER A 204 -5.22 0.61 -27.87
N THR A 205 -4.10 0.49 -27.16
CA THR A 205 -3.93 1.00 -25.80
C THR A 205 -4.29 2.48 -25.65
N TRP A 206 -3.83 3.36 -26.54
CA TRP A 206 -4.13 4.79 -26.48
C TRP A 206 -5.63 5.12 -26.65
N LEU A 207 -6.33 4.37 -27.50
CA LEU A 207 -7.77 4.53 -27.67
C LEU A 207 -8.50 4.17 -26.37
N TRP A 208 -8.17 3.01 -25.78
CA TRP A 208 -8.79 2.57 -24.54
C TRP A 208 -8.40 3.42 -23.33
N PHE A 209 -7.16 3.90 -23.28
CA PHE A 209 -6.72 4.89 -22.31
C PHE A 209 -7.56 6.17 -22.39
N PHE A 210 -7.82 6.67 -23.61
CA PHE A 210 -8.67 7.85 -23.80
C PHE A 210 -10.14 7.57 -23.44
N LEU A 211 -10.68 6.42 -23.87
CA LEU A 211 -12.06 6.03 -23.58
C LEU A 211 -12.31 5.79 -22.08
N THR A 212 -11.28 5.46 -21.32
CA THR A 212 -11.37 5.28 -19.86
C THR A 212 -10.94 6.56 -19.13
N PHE A 213 -9.63 6.77 -18.96
CA PHE A 213 -9.06 7.91 -18.24
C PHE A 213 -9.36 9.24 -18.91
N GLY A 214 -9.30 9.33 -20.23
CA GLY A 214 -9.61 10.56 -20.97
C GLY A 214 -11.05 11.04 -20.71
N LEU A 215 -12.05 10.16 -20.85
CA LEU A 215 -13.45 10.48 -20.55
C LEU A 215 -13.66 10.79 -19.06
N ILE A 216 -13.03 10.05 -18.16
CA ILE A 216 -13.08 10.32 -16.72
C ILE A 216 -12.57 11.74 -16.41
N ILE A 217 -11.41 12.12 -16.97
CA ILE A 217 -10.80 13.43 -16.76
C ILE A 217 -11.67 14.52 -17.35
N ILE A 218 -12.05 14.42 -18.63
CA ILE A 218 -12.85 15.42 -19.34
C ILE A 218 -14.21 15.60 -18.65
N GLY A 219 -14.93 14.50 -18.39
CA GLY A 219 -16.22 14.53 -17.73
C GLY A 219 -16.14 15.19 -16.35
N SER A 220 -15.10 14.85 -15.58
CA SER A 220 -14.91 15.43 -14.25
C SER A 220 -14.48 16.90 -14.27
N VAL A 221 -13.64 17.31 -15.23
CA VAL A 221 -13.27 18.73 -15.43
C VAL A 221 -14.50 19.56 -15.78
N ILE A 222 -15.35 19.06 -16.68
CA ILE A 222 -16.62 19.72 -17.02
C ILE A 222 -17.53 19.79 -15.78
N TYR A 223 -17.72 18.65 -15.09
CA TYR A 223 -18.57 18.57 -13.90
C TYR A 223 -18.13 19.55 -12.81
N ASN A 224 -16.85 19.51 -12.43
CA ASN A 224 -16.31 20.36 -11.37
C ASN A 224 -16.15 21.81 -11.81
N GLY A 225 -15.71 22.06 -13.04
CA GLY A 225 -15.52 23.39 -13.61
C GLY A 225 -16.81 24.21 -13.67
N THR A 226 -17.95 23.56 -13.97
CA THR A 226 -19.26 24.24 -13.99
C THR A 226 -19.65 24.84 -12.64
N ASN A 227 -19.10 24.34 -11.52
CA ASN A 227 -19.35 24.88 -10.19
C ASN A 227 -18.89 26.34 -10.05
N TYR A 228 -17.96 26.82 -10.89
CA TYR A 228 -17.54 28.22 -10.88
C TYR A 228 -18.73 29.18 -11.08
N LYS A 229 -19.62 28.88 -12.04
CA LYS A 229 -20.83 29.67 -12.27
C LYS A 229 -22.00 29.24 -11.39
N ILE A 230 -22.14 27.94 -11.11
CA ILE A 230 -23.30 27.41 -10.35
C ILE A 230 -23.26 27.85 -8.88
N LEU A 231 -22.08 27.87 -8.25
CA LEU A 231 -21.94 28.31 -6.86
C LEU A 231 -22.04 29.84 -6.70
N GLY A 232 -22.03 30.62 -7.78
CA GLY A 232 -22.19 32.08 -7.75
C GLY A 232 -21.02 32.79 -7.06
N GLU A 233 -21.32 33.61 -6.04
CA GLU A 233 -20.31 34.37 -5.29
C GLU A 233 -19.30 33.50 -4.52
N ALA A 234 -18.11 34.06 -4.33
CA ALA A 234 -17.02 33.41 -3.63
C ALA A 234 -17.35 33.24 -2.15
N GLY A 235 -17.26 32.00 -1.66
CA GLY A 235 -17.55 31.63 -0.28
C GLY A 235 -17.61 30.12 -0.11
N ILE A 236 -17.44 29.63 1.12
CA ILE A 236 -17.58 28.20 1.41
C ILE A 236 -19.07 27.88 1.53
N LYS A 237 -19.63 27.36 0.44
CA LYS A 237 -21.01 26.90 0.37
C LYS A 237 -21.07 25.38 0.54
N ASN A 238 -21.89 24.93 1.47
CA ASN A 238 -22.06 23.52 1.79
C ASN A 238 -23.55 23.16 1.88
N ASP A 239 -24.30 23.62 0.87
CA ASP A 239 -25.74 23.48 0.83
C ASP A 239 -26.13 22.04 0.46
N GLY A 240 -27.15 21.49 1.11
CA GLY A 240 -27.72 20.20 0.72
C GLY A 240 -26.92 18.95 1.11
N ILE A 241 -25.75 19.07 1.76
CA ILE A 241 -24.84 17.93 1.99
C ILE A 241 -25.48 16.77 2.78
N TYR A 242 -26.37 17.05 3.73
CA TYR A 242 -27.08 16.02 4.49
C TYR A 242 -28.27 15.41 3.74
N HIS A 243 -28.69 16.00 2.60
CA HIS A 243 -29.84 15.51 1.82
C HIS A 243 -29.40 14.65 0.63
N GLU A 244 -28.15 14.77 0.19
CA GLU A 244 -27.59 14.01 -0.91
C GLU A 244 -27.23 12.57 -0.48
N SER A 245 -27.75 11.58 -1.22
CA SER A 245 -27.53 10.15 -0.93
C SER A 245 -26.05 9.74 -0.98
N ALA A 246 -25.26 10.43 -1.80
CA ALA A 246 -23.83 10.22 -1.90
C ALA A 246 -23.06 10.67 -0.64
N THR A 247 -23.52 11.69 0.09
CA THR A 247 -22.77 12.31 1.21
C THR A 247 -23.40 12.13 2.59
N ASN A 248 -24.56 11.48 2.67
CA ASN A 248 -25.25 11.18 3.93
C ASN A 248 -25.40 9.66 4.20
N ARG A 249 -24.36 8.86 3.90
CA ARG A 249 -24.37 7.40 4.14
C ARG A 249 -25.52 6.64 3.45
N GLY A 250 -26.06 7.20 2.36
CA GLY A 250 -27.10 6.57 1.55
C GLY A 250 -26.55 5.43 0.70
N TRP A 251 -27.41 4.79 -0.10
CA TRP A 251 -27.05 3.64 -0.94
C TRP A 251 -25.88 3.93 -1.90
N VAL A 252 -25.81 5.14 -2.47
CA VAL A 252 -24.69 5.57 -3.33
C VAL A 252 -23.36 5.57 -2.56
N ALA A 253 -23.36 6.05 -1.32
CA ALA A 253 -22.16 6.05 -0.47
C ALA A 253 -21.65 4.62 -0.20
N TRP A 254 -22.56 3.66 -0.01
CA TRP A 254 -22.22 2.25 0.16
C TRP A 254 -21.68 1.61 -1.13
N ILE A 255 -22.27 1.91 -2.29
CA ILE A 255 -21.74 1.42 -3.58
C ILE A 255 -20.32 1.94 -3.80
N VAL A 256 -20.07 3.24 -3.54
CA VAL A 256 -18.73 3.82 -3.66
C VAL A 256 -17.74 3.16 -2.69
N LEU A 257 -18.16 2.90 -1.44
CA LEU A 257 -17.33 2.18 -0.48
C LEU A 257 -16.99 0.78 -0.99
N LEU A 258 -17.99 -0.01 -1.39
CA LEU A 258 -17.79 -1.38 -1.87
C LEU A 258 -16.90 -1.42 -3.11
N PHE A 259 -17.06 -0.46 -4.02
CA PHE A 259 -16.23 -0.32 -5.21
C PHE A 259 -14.76 -0.01 -4.84
N LEU A 260 -14.51 1.00 -4.01
CA LEU A 260 -13.15 1.39 -3.63
C LEU A 260 -12.45 0.28 -2.85
N VAL A 261 -13.16 -0.38 -1.92
CA VAL A 261 -12.63 -1.52 -1.16
C VAL A 261 -12.37 -2.70 -2.09
N GLY A 262 -13.32 -3.06 -2.95
CA GLY A 262 -13.17 -4.18 -3.89
C GLY A 262 -12.02 -3.97 -4.87
N PHE A 263 -11.88 -2.76 -5.41
CA PHE A 263 -10.76 -2.40 -6.28
C PHE A 263 -9.41 -2.45 -5.54
N TYR A 264 -9.35 -1.97 -4.30
CA TYR A 264 -8.13 -2.05 -3.49
C TYR A 264 -7.76 -3.50 -3.14
N VAL A 265 -8.75 -4.33 -2.79
CA VAL A 265 -8.55 -5.77 -2.56
C VAL A 265 -8.02 -6.45 -3.82
N ALA A 266 -8.57 -6.10 -4.99
CA ALA A 266 -8.05 -6.61 -6.25
C ALA A 266 -6.59 -6.17 -6.49
N LEU A 267 -6.26 -4.89 -6.29
CA LEU A 267 -4.88 -4.38 -6.41
C LEU A 267 -3.88 -5.13 -5.52
N TYR A 268 -4.22 -5.39 -4.26
CA TYR A 268 -3.28 -5.94 -3.28
C TYR A 268 -3.20 -7.48 -3.29
N PHE A 269 -4.34 -8.14 -3.46
CA PHE A 269 -4.46 -9.60 -3.29
C PHE A 269 -4.64 -10.34 -4.60
N PHE A 270 -5.23 -9.70 -5.60
CA PHE A 270 -5.64 -10.35 -6.84
C PHE A 270 -5.25 -9.52 -8.09
N PRO A 271 -3.99 -9.03 -8.20
CA PRO A 271 -3.61 -8.14 -9.29
C PRO A 271 -3.77 -8.78 -10.67
N GLN A 272 -3.70 -10.10 -10.78
CA GLN A 272 -3.95 -10.84 -12.02
C GLN A 272 -5.34 -10.57 -12.62
N TYR A 273 -6.35 -10.26 -11.80
CA TYR A 273 -7.70 -9.93 -12.28
C TYR A 273 -7.84 -8.51 -12.82
N ILE A 274 -6.83 -7.65 -12.64
CA ILE A 274 -6.83 -6.27 -13.14
C ILE A 274 -5.78 -6.05 -14.22
N ALA A 275 -5.21 -7.11 -14.80
CA ALA A 275 -4.19 -7.05 -15.84
C ALA A 275 -4.58 -6.11 -16.99
N ASN A 276 -5.83 -6.21 -17.49
CA ASN A 276 -6.34 -5.32 -18.54
C ASN A 276 -6.38 -3.84 -18.14
N ALA A 277 -6.61 -3.52 -16.87
CA ALA A 277 -6.58 -2.14 -16.39
C ALA A 277 -5.14 -1.62 -16.26
N VAL A 278 -4.18 -2.49 -15.91
CA VAL A 278 -2.76 -2.16 -15.86
C VAL A 278 -2.21 -1.90 -17.27
N LEU A 279 -2.61 -2.70 -18.27
CA LEU A 279 -2.22 -2.49 -19.68
C LEU A 279 -2.56 -1.08 -20.20
N LEU A 280 -3.64 -0.46 -19.72
CA LEU A 280 -4.01 0.90 -20.14
C LEU A 280 -2.92 1.94 -19.87
N VAL A 281 -2.12 1.72 -18.82
CA VAL A 281 -1.11 2.67 -18.35
C VAL A 281 0.32 2.22 -18.70
N ASP A 282 0.50 1.09 -19.38
CA ASP A 282 1.82 0.61 -19.84
C ASP A 282 2.59 1.66 -20.65
N PRO A 283 2.01 2.32 -21.69
CA PRO A 283 2.75 3.31 -22.47
C PRO A 283 3.21 4.52 -21.63
N VAL A 284 2.48 4.84 -20.57
CA VAL A 284 2.83 5.94 -19.65
C VAL A 284 3.96 5.49 -18.71
N SER A 285 3.91 4.26 -18.21
CA SER A 285 4.96 3.67 -17.38
C SER A 285 6.26 3.51 -18.16
N GLU A 286 6.23 2.87 -19.32
CA GLU A 286 7.39 2.74 -20.21
C GLU A 286 7.96 4.12 -20.58
N GLY A 287 7.07 5.10 -20.81
CA GLY A 287 7.41 6.50 -21.03
C GLY A 287 8.03 7.24 -19.84
N LEU A 288 7.89 6.75 -18.59
CA LEU A 288 8.44 7.36 -17.37
C LEU A 288 9.57 6.55 -16.72
N SER A 289 9.35 5.27 -16.45
CA SER A 289 10.28 4.35 -15.79
C SER A 289 11.06 3.47 -16.75
N GLY A 290 10.60 3.31 -17.99
CA GLY A 290 11.21 2.37 -18.95
C GLY A 290 10.76 0.92 -18.77
N ASN A 291 9.96 0.63 -17.74
CA ASN A 291 9.44 -0.70 -17.44
C ASN A 291 7.92 -0.78 -17.70
N PRO A 292 7.37 -1.97 -18.00
CA PRO A 292 5.92 -2.19 -18.04
C PRO A 292 5.26 -1.74 -16.73
N ALA A 293 4.01 -1.28 -16.80
CA ALA A 293 3.31 -0.82 -15.61
C ALA A 293 3.02 -1.98 -14.66
N SER A 294 3.22 -1.72 -13.36
CA SER A 294 2.74 -2.58 -12.28
C SER A 294 1.35 -2.12 -11.81
N GLN A 295 0.71 -2.94 -10.97
CA GLN A 295 -0.50 -2.56 -10.23
C GLN A 295 -0.29 -1.31 -9.36
N TRP A 296 0.93 -1.08 -8.87
CA TRP A 296 1.28 0.10 -8.07
C TRP A 296 1.42 1.35 -8.93
N PHE A 297 1.94 1.22 -10.15
CA PHE A 297 1.93 2.30 -11.14
C PHE A 297 0.49 2.73 -11.46
N LEU A 298 -0.40 1.76 -11.74
CA LEU A 298 -1.81 2.02 -11.96
C LEU A 298 -2.46 2.74 -10.77
N TYR A 299 -2.20 2.26 -9.55
CA TYR A 299 -2.70 2.89 -8.33
C TYR A 299 -2.21 4.33 -8.18
N GLY A 300 -0.90 4.57 -8.33
CA GLY A 300 -0.29 5.90 -8.26
C GLY A 300 -0.83 6.84 -9.34
N PHE A 301 -1.03 6.34 -10.57
CA PHE A 301 -1.60 7.08 -11.67
C PHE A 301 -3.06 7.49 -11.40
N ILE A 302 -3.91 6.55 -10.98
CA ILE A 302 -5.30 6.83 -10.56
C ILE A 302 -5.31 7.87 -9.45
N TYR A 303 -4.39 7.76 -8.49
CA TYR A 303 -4.27 8.68 -7.37
C TYR A 303 -3.97 10.11 -7.84
N CYS A 304 -2.99 10.28 -8.73
CA CYS A 304 -2.63 11.56 -9.35
C CYS A 304 -3.78 12.16 -10.17
N VAL A 305 -4.47 11.34 -10.97
CA VAL A 305 -5.64 11.77 -11.77
C VAL A 305 -6.77 12.23 -10.85
N ALA A 306 -7.13 11.41 -9.86
CA ALA A 306 -8.22 11.72 -8.93
C ALA A 306 -7.93 13.01 -8.15
N MET A 307 -6.72 13.17 -7.61
CA MET A 307 -6.33 14.40 -6.90
C MET A 307 -6.35 15.63 -7.81
N SER A 308 -5.80 15.54 -9.03
CA SER A 308 -5.75 16.68 -9.96
C SER A 308 -7.14 17.16 -10.36
N VAL A 309 -8.02 16.23 -10.69
CA VAL A 309 -9.41 16.51 -11.05
C VAL A 309 -10.18 17.11 -9.87
N MET A 310 -10.03 16.54 -8.68
CA MET A 310 -10.73 17.02 -7.49
C MET A 310 -10.16 18.32 -6.95
N ALA A 311 -8.90 18.64 -7.24
CA ALA A 311 -8.33 19.95 -6.93
C ALA A 311 -9.03 21.09 -7.67
N ILE A 312 -9.55 20.87 -8.89
CA ILE A 312 -10.36 21.88 -9.61
C ILE A 312 -11.57 22.28 -8.76
N ARG A 313 -12.25 21.29 -8.16
CA ARG A 313 -13.35 21.55 -7.23
C ARG A 313 -12.89 22.36 -6.03
N MET A 314 -11.73 22.04 -5.46
CA MET A 314 -11.17 22.73 -4.30
C MET A 314 -10.79 24.18 -4.62
N TYR A 315 -10.15 24.42 -5.77
CA TYR A 315 -9.81 25.76 -6.24
C TYR A 315 -11.07 26.62 -6.42
N ILE A 316 -12.13 26.05 -6.99
CA ILE A 316 -13.41 26.77 -7.13
C ILE A 316 -14.05 27.02 -5.76
N LYS A 317 -14.18 26.00 -4.91
CA LYS A 317 -14.85 26.09 -3.60
C LYS A 317 -14.16 27.10 -2.67
N TYR A 318 -12.83 27.09 -2.63
CA TYR A 318 -12.03 27.90 -1.72
C TYR A 318 -11.37 29.13 -2.39
N ARG A 319 -11.86 29.59 -3.56
CA ARG A 319 -11.29 30.72 -4.32
C ARG A 319 -11.13 32.05 -3.58
N HIS A 320 -11.87 32.25 -2.50
CA HIS A 320 -11.74 33.44 -1.63
C HIS A 320 -10.62 33.30 -0.59
N ASN A 321 -10.09 32.09 -0.37
CA ASN A 321 -9.14 31.80 0.70
C ASN A 321 -7.78 31.38 0.14
N ARG A 322 -6.83 32.33 0.10
CA ARG A 322 -5.45 32.13 -0.40
C ARG A 322 -4.72 30.99 0.29
N TYR A 323 -4.93 30.79 1.59
CA TYR A 323 -4.31 29.70 2.34
C TYR A 323 -4.71 28.34 1.77
N GLN A 324 -6.01 28.18 1.46
CA GLN A 324 -6.55 26.92 0.95
C GLN A 324 -6.14 26.64 -0.49
N ILE A 325 -6.06 27.68 -1.32
CA ILE A 325 -5.54 27.58 -2.69
C ILE A 325 -4.08 27.12 -2.66
N PHE A 326 -3.23 27.83 -1.92
CA PHE A 326 -1.80 27.52 -1.88
C PHE A 326 -1.54 26.12 -1.30
N ARG A 327 -2.24 25.76 -0.23
CA ARG A 327 -2.18 24.41 0.34
C ARG A 327 -2.54 23.32 -0.68
N THR A 328 -3.62 23.50 -1.43
CA THR A 328 -4.07 22.53 -2.45
C THR A 328 -3.03 22.39 -3.56
N THR A 329 -2.41 23.51 -3.97
CA THR A 329 -1.33 23.51 -4.97
C THR A 329 -0.09 22.78 -4.47
N VAL A 330 0.33 23.05 -3.24
CA VAL A 330 1.53 22.40 -2.66
C VAL A 330 1.31 20.89 -2.52
N VAL A 331 0.16 20.45 -2.01
CA VAL A 331 -0.08 19.01 -1.83
C VAL A 331 -0.19 18.27 -3.16
N LEU A 332 -0.74 18.90 -4.20
CA LEU A 332 -0.71 18.34 -5.56
C LEU A 332 0.71 18.23 -6.10
N PHE A 333 1.52 19.27 -5.91
CA PHE A 333 2.91 19.26 -6.34
C PHE A 333 3.70 18.14 -5.67
N PHE A 334 3.60 17.97 -4.36
CA PHE A 334 4.27 16.87 -3.66
C PHE A 334 3.75 15.49 -4.08
N GLN A 335 2.45 15.35 -4.37
CA GLN A 335 1.92 14.09 -4.87
C GLN A 335 2.47 13.74 -6.27
N ILE A 336 2.39 14.69 -7.21
CA ILE A 336 2.77 14.43 -8.61
C ILE A 336 4.29 14.38 -8.76
N ALA A 337 5.02 15.35 -8.21
CA ALA A 337 6.46 15.43 -8.39
C ALA A 337 7.20 14.43 -7.49
N PHE A 338 6.97 14.46 -6.18
CA PHE A 338 7.76 13.67 -5.22
C PHE A 338 7.26 12.25 -5.03
N ALA A 339 5.94 12.01 -5.03
CA ALA A 339 5.40 10.67 -4.80
C ALA A 339 5.31 9.80 -6.07
N PHE A 340 5.30 10.42 -7.24
CA PHE A 340 5.02 9.72 -8.50
C PHE A 340 6.14 9.92 -9.52
N ILE A 341 6.38 11.14 -10.02
CA ILE A 341 7.35 11.36 -11.10
C ILE A 341 8.78 11.03 -10.69
N ILE A 342 9.25 11.54 -9.54
CA ILE A 342 10.65 11.33 -9.11
C ILE A 342 10.94 9.83 -8.91
N PRO A 343 10.14 9.06 -8.14
CA PRO A 343 10.38 7.63 -7.97
C PRO A 343 10.39 6.84 -9.28
N GLU A 344 9.45 7.11 -10.19
CA GLU A 344 9.42 6.46 -11.51
C GLU A 344 10.64 6.82 -12.36
N LEU A 345 11.11 8.08 -12.27
CA LEU A 345 12.32 8.51 -12.95
C LEU A 345 13.59 7.89 -12.34
N LEU A 346 13.62 7.63 -11.03
CA LEU A 346 14.73 6.91 -10.40
C LEU A 346 14.86 5.49 -10.98
N VAL A 347 13.73 4.79 -11.12
CA VAL A 347 13.69 3.44 -11.71
C VAL A 347 14.25 3.44 -13.13
N ARG A 348 13.94 4.46 -13.94
CA ARG A 348 14.53 4.63 -15.29
C ARG A 348 16.05 4.73 -15.30
N PHE A 349 16.64 5.26 -14.23
CA PHE A 349 18.09 5.36 -14.10
C PHE A 349 18.71 4.13 -13.41
N ASN A 350 17.97 3.01 -13.34
CA ASN A 350 18.35 1.78 -12.63
C ASN A 350 18.65 2.02 -11.14
N MET A 351 17.92 2.94 -10.52
CA MET A 351 18.04 3.27 -9.10
C MET A 351 16.79 2.76 -8.35
N PRO A 352 16.90 2.44 -7.04
CA PRO A 352 15.78 1.91 -6.29
C PRO A 352 14.64 2.93 -6.21
N TYR A 353 13.41 2.42 -6.26
CA TYR A 353 12.22 3.24 -6.07
C TYR A 353 12.23 3.85 -4.67
N TYR A 354 12.26 5.18 -4.56
CA TYR A 354 12.34 5.86 -3.27
C TYR A 354 11.50 7.14 -3.22
N ASP A 355 10.55 7.21 -2.28
CA ASP A 355 9.72 8.39 -2.03
C ASP A 355 10.36 9.29 -0.95
N PHE A 356 11.06 10.33 -1.39
CA PHE A 356 11.77 11.28 -0.51
C PHE A 356 10.91 12.01 0.52
N LYS A 357 9.58 12.01 0.39
CA LYS A 357 8.70 12.60 1.42
C LYS A 357 8.12 11.56 2.37
N ASN A 358 8.26 10.26 2.11
CA ASN A 358 7.75 9.24 3.03
C ASN A 358 8.69 9.15 4.23
N ALA A 359 8.12 9.18 5.44
CA ALA A 359 8.89 9.19 6.68
C ALA A 359 8.44 8.05 7.57
N TRP A 360 9.37 7.42 8.27
CA TRP A 360 9.03 6.47 9.32
C TRP A 360 8.28 7.21 10.45
N PRO A 361 7.29 6.59 11.11
CA PRO A 361 6.82 5.21 10.99
C PRO A 361 5.69 4.99 9.96
N LEU A 362 5.42 5.95 9.05
CA LEU A 362 4.46 5.72 7.97
C LEU A 362 5.04 4.75 6.93
N ASP A 363 6.31 4.97 6.59
CA ASP A 363 7.13 4.08 5.78
C ASP A 363 7.62 2.92 6.66
N TYR A 364 6.83 1.86 6.73
CA TYR A 364 7.04 0.79 7.71
C TYR A 364 8.11 -0.21 7.28
N ASP A 365 8.28 -0.38 5.97
CA ASP A 365 9.25 -1.26 5.32
C ASP A 365 10.63 -0.61 5.17
N PHE A 366 10.75 0.69 5.47
CA PHE A 366 12.01 1.42 5.40
C PHE A 366 13.17 0.71 6.11
N PHE A 367 12.91 0.13 7.28
CA PHE A 367 13.91 -0.61 8.08
C PHE A 367 13.85 -2.13 7.90
N PHE A 368 13.11 -2.65 6.91
CA PHE A 368 13.12 -4.08 6.63
C PHE A 368 14.44 -4.49 5.99
N THR A 369 14.89 -5.70 6.32
CA THR A 369 16.18 -6.26 5.88
C THR A 369 16.39 -6.10 4.38
N TYR A 370 15.41 -6.52 3.56
CA TYR A 370 15.52 -6.41 2.10
C TYR A 370 15.70 -4.97 1.60
N ASN A 371 15.05 -4.00 2.25
CA ASN A 371 15.10 -2.59 1.81
C ASN A 371 16.43 -1.96 2.22
N ILE A 372 16.93 -2.29 3.42
CA ILE A 372 18.25 -1.85 3.88
C ILE A 372 19.33 -2.42 2.96
N GLU A 373 19.31 -3.72 2.69
CA GLU A 373 20.26 -4.40 1.79
C GLU A 373 20.20 -3.80 0.40
N SER A 374 19.00 -3.67 -0.19
CA SER A 374 18.81 -3.04 -1.49
C SER A 374 19.40 -1.62 -1.56
N LEU A 375 19.17 -0.78 -0.54
CA LEU A 375 19.73 0.57 -0.51
C LEU A 375 21.26 0.59 -0.32
N ILE A 376 21.83 -0.34 0.45
CA ILE A 376 23.28 -0.43 0.64
C ILE A 376 23.95 -0.92 -0.65
N ASP A 377 23.38 -1.92 -1.32
CA ASP A 377 23.91 -2.53 -2.54
C ASP A 377 23.91 -1.56 -3.74
N ASN A 378 23.00 -0.57 -3.73
CA ASN A 378 22.94 0.50 -4.73
C ASN A 378 23.98 1.63 -4.50
N GLY A 379 24.99 1.40 -3.64
CA GLY A 379 26.16 2.24 -3.47
C GLY A 379 25.87 3.61 -2.85
N THR A 380 26.63 4.65 -3.25
CA THR A 380 26.61 5.98 -2.61
C THR A 380 25.22 6.62 -2.56
N LEU A 381 24.43 6.48 -3.63
CA LEU A 381 23.11 7.10 -3.68
C LEU A 381 22.11 6.36 -2.78
N GLY A 382 22.13 5.03 -2.75
CA GLY A 382 21.25 4.28 -1.86
C GLY A 382 21.58 4.52 -0.38
N ILE A 383 22.87 4.65 -0.03
CA ILE A 383 23.30 5.11 1.30
C ILE A 383 22.77 6.53 1.59
N PHE A 384 22.83 7.44 0.62
CA PHE A 384 22.25 8.79 0.78
C PHE A 384 20.74 8.73 1.05
N MET A 385 19.99 7.88 0.34
CA MET A 385 18.55 7.69 0.55
C MET A 385 18.25 7.17 1.96
N LEU A 386 19.02 6.17 2.43
CA LEU A 386 18.90 5.64 3.79
C LEU A 386 19.16 6.73 4.85
N VAL A 387 20.25 7.47 4.70
CA VAL A 387 20.60 8.59 5.61
C VAL A 387 19.51 9.68 5.56
N TRP A 388 18.99 9.99 4.37
CA TRP A 388 17.91 10.95 4.20
C TRP A 388 16.65 10.52 4.94
N GLY A 389 16.22 9.26 4.82
CA GLY A 389 15.04 8.76 5.52
C GLY A 389 15.17 8.82 7.05
N ILE A 390 16.36 8.52 7.58
CA ILE A 390 16.67 8.63 9.02
C ILE A 390 16.64 10.10 9.47
N ILE A 391 17.32 11.00 8.74
CA ILE A 391 17.35 12.45 9.05
C ILE A 391 15.94 13.04 8.95
N LEU A 392 15.19 12.68 7.92
CA LEU A 392 13.81 13.13 7.73
C LEU A 392 12.97 12.76 8.95
N THR A 393 13.07 11.51 9.40
CA THR A 393 12.30 10.95 10.51
C THR A 393 12.67 11.55 11.86
N LEU A 394 13.95 11.53 12.22
CA LEU A 394 14.41 11.84 13.58
C LEU A 394 14.67 13.33 13.81
N ILE A 395 14.97 14.08 12.73
CA ILE A 395 15.40 15.49 12.83
C ILE A 395 14.37 16.40 12.17
N ILE A 396 14.15 16.25 10.86
CA ILE A 396 13.33 17.20 10.09
C ILE A 396 11.88 17.18 10.58
N VAL A 397 11.27 15.99 10.74
CA VAL A 397 9.87 15.88 11.16
C VAL A 397 9.63 16.55 12.52
N PRO A 398 10.32 16.21 13.62
CA PRO A 398 10.07 16.85 14.91
C PRO A 398 10.38 18.35 14.91
N ILE A 399 11.43 18.82 14.21
CA ILE A 399 11.72 20.26 14.06
C ILE A 399 10.59 20.99 13.33
N MET A 400 10.12 20.43 12.21
CA MET A 400 9.06 21.04 11.43
C MET A 400 7.71 21.01 12.17
N VAL A 401 7.43 19.95 12.94
CA VAL A 401 6.26 19.89 13.83
C VAL A 401 6.39 20.89 14.97
N TYR A 402 7.58 21.11 15.52
CA TYR A 402 7.81 22.13 16.53
C TYR A 402 7.38 23.52 16.02
N PHE A 403 7.82 23.94 14.82
CA PHE A 403 7.48 25.26 14.30
C PHE A 403 6.07 25.38 13.72
N PHE A 404 5.57 24.34 13.04
CA PHE A 404 4.36 24.44 12.22
C PHE A 404 3.23 23.50 12.66
N GLY A 405 3.45 22.63 13.64
CA GLY A 405 2.53 21.55 13.99
C GLY A 405 2.46 20.50 12.90
N LYS A 406 1.51 19.57 12.96
CA LYS A 406 1.30 18.53 11.94
C LYS A 406 0.92 19.09 10.56
N ARG A 407 0.64 20.40 10.44
CA ARG A 407 0.14 21.01 9.22
C ARG A 407 1.11 20.87 8.06
N TRP A 408 2.42 21.04 8.29
CA TRP A 408 3.41 21.00 7.22
C TRP A 408 3.42 19.63 6.51
N TYR A 409 3.22 18.54 7.25
CA TYR A 409 3.17 17.21 6.66
C TYR A 409 1.75 16.79 6.29
N CYS A 410 0.88 16.56 7.28
CA CYS A 410 -0.44 15.96 7.07
C CYS A 410 -1.36 16.78 6.17
N SER A 411 -1.12 18.08 6.04
CA SER A 411 -2.00 18.98 5.30
C SER A 411 -1.35 19.57 4.04
N TRP A 412 -0.02 19.49 3.87
CA TRP A 412 0.67 20.13 2.75
C TRP A 412 1.57 19.18 1.94
N VAL A 413 2.10 18.11 2.53
CA VAL A 413 3.05 17.19 1.86
C VAL A 413 2.46 15.78 1.70
N CYS A 414 1.73 15.30 2.70
CA CYS A 414 1.26 13.93 2.78
C CYS A 414 0.23 13.61 1.68
N GLY A 415 0.52 12.59 0.86
CA GLY A 415 -0.38 12.09 -0.18
C GLY A 415 -1.73 11.66 0.38
N CYS A 416 -1.76 10.89 1.46
CA CYS A 416 -3.00 10.49 2.15
C CYS A 416 -3.85 11.70 2.54
N GLY A 417 -3.18 12.76 3.02
CA GLY A 417 -3.82 14.01 3.37
C GLY A 417 -4.35 14.78 2.17
N GLY A 418 -3.65 14.74 1.04
CA GLY A 418 -4.08 15.33 -0.23
C GLY A 418 -5.35 14.70 -0.78
N LEU A 419 -5.45 13.36 -0.77
CA LEU A 419 -6.66 12.66 -1.20
C LEU A 419 -7.84 12.92 -0.24
N ALA A 420 -7.59 12.88 1.06
CA ALA A 420 -8.59 13.27 2.05
C ALA A 420 -9.07 14.71 1.85
N GLU A 421 -8.16 15.64 1.59
CA GLU A 421 -8.52 17.04 1.38
C GLU A 421 -9.30 17.27 0.08
N THR A 422 -9.02 16.50 -0.97
CA THR A 422 -9.64 16.69 -2.29
C THR A 422 -10.89 15.82 -2.46
N LEU A 423 -10.71 14.50 -2.50
CA LEU A 423 -11.78 13.52 -2.66
C LEU A 423 -12.63 13.37 -1.39
N GLY A 424 -12.01 13.51 -0.21
CA GLY A 424 -12.66 13.34 1.09
C GLY A 424 -13.42 14.57 1.63
N ASP A 425 -13.21 15.78 1.08
CA ASP A 425 -13.89 17.02 1.50
C ASP A 425 -15.43 16.92 1.62
N PRO A 426 -16.16 16.22 0.73
CA PRO A 426 -17.62 16.10 0.80
C PRO A 426 -18.13 15.30 2.00
N TYR A 427 -17.26 14.62 2.73
CA TYR A 427 -17.62 13.70 3.82
C TYR A 427 -17.19 14.20 5.20
N ARG A 428 -16.67 15.44 5.32
CA ARG A 428 -16.17 16.01 6.58
C ARG A 428 -17.20 15.94 7.72
N GLN A 429 -18.46 16.18 7.41
CA GLN A 429 -19.59 16.17 8.34
C GLN A 429 -19.79 14.83 9.04
N LEU A 430 -19.44 13.71 8.38
CA LEU A 430 -19.68 12.37 8.89
C LEU A 430 -18.72 11.96 10.01
N SER A 431 -17.59 12.67 10.16
CA SER A 431 -16.59 12.40 11.20
C SER A 431 -17.25 12.46 12.58
N ASN A 432 -17.23 11.38 13.38
CA ASN A 432 -17.90 11.39 14.68
C ASN A 432 -17.16 12.30 15.69
N LYS A 433 -17.88 13.18 16.39
CA LYS A 433 -17.36 14.12 17.41
C LYS A 433 -17.62 13.67 18.86
N LYS A 434 -18.27 12.52 19.07
CA LYS A 434 -18.58 11.99 20.40
C LYS A 434 -17.30 11.57 21.14
N MET A 435 -17.34 11.65 22.47
CA MET A 435 -16.21 11.30 23.34
C MET A 435 -15.73 9.85 23.18
N TRP A 436 -16.62 8.90 22.88
CA TRP A 436 -16.22 7.50 22.66
C TRP A 436 -15.35 7.35 21.40
N ALA A 437 -15.67 8.07 20.32
CA ALA A 437 -14.89 8.05 19.08
C ALA A 437 -13.49 8.63 19.32
N TRP A 438 -13.40 9.66 20.18
CA TRP A 438 -12.14 10.22 20.62
C TRP A 438 -11.32 9.27 21.53
N LYS A 439 -11.97 8.44 22.36
CA LYS A 439 -11.25 7.39 23.09
C LYS A 439 -10.69 6.35 22.11
N LEU A 440 -11.53 5.88 21.19
CA LEU A 440 -11.15 4.89 20.18
C LEU A 440 -10.01 5.38 19.28
N GLU A 441 -10.08 6.61 18.75
CA GLU A 441 -9.01 7.17 17.90
C GLU A 441 -7.67 7.18 18.62
N ARG A 442 -7.67 7.53 19.92
CA ARG A 442 -6.47 7.58 20.73
C ARG A 442 -5.89 6.18 20.93
N TYR A 443 -6.71 5.20 21.34
CA TYR A 443 -6.22 3.86 21.59
C TYR A 443 -5.67 3.22 20.32
N LEU A 444 -6.41 3.27 19.21
CA LEU A 444 -5.99 2.65 17.95
C LEU A 444 -4.73 3.30 17.37
N ILE A 445 -4.68 4.64 17.27
CA ILE A 445 -3.57 5.29 16.58
C ILE A 445 -2.25 5.13 17.35
N TYR A 446 -2.30 5.12 18.68
CA TYR A 446 -1.12 4.90 19.51
C TYR A 446 -0.75 3.42 19.65
N SER A 447 -1.71 2.49 19.60
CA SER A 447 -1.37 1.06 19.54
C SER A 447 -0.63 0.73 18.25
N VAL A 448 -1.05 1.29 17.11
CA VAL A 448 -0.33 1.12 15.83
C VAL A 448 1.07 1.73 15.90
N LEU A 449 1.23 2.92 16.49
CA LEU A 449 2.55 3.52 16.69
C LEU A 449 3.47 2.65 17.57
N VAL A 450 2.98 2.18 18.72
CA VAL A 450 3.75 1.31 19.62
C VAL A 450 4.16 0.03 18.90
N PHE A 451 3.24 -0.58 18.17
CA PHE A 451 3.53 -1.76 17.38
C PHE A 451 4.61 -1.49 16.31
N ALA A 452 4.52 -0.37 15.58
CA ALA A 452 5.52 0.03 14.60
C ALA A 452 6.91 0.22 15.22
N VAL A 453 6.99 0.87 16.39
CA VAL A 453 8.26 1.09 17.11
C VAL A 453 8.88 -0.23 17.57
N ILE A 454 8.08 -1.10 18.20
CA ILE A 454 8.54 -2.43 18.65
C ILE A 454 9.05 -3.22 17.45
N MET A 455 8.27 -3.25 16.38
CA MET A 455 8.61 -3.98 15.16
C MET A 455 9.90 -3.52 14.53
N THR A 456 10.08 -2.20 14.36
CA THR A 456 11.34 -1.66 13.86
C THR A 456 12.51 -2.00 14.77
N GLY A 457 12.33 -1.96 16.09
CA GLY A 457 13.36 -2.38 17.04
C GLY A 457 13.74 -3.86 16.89
N LEU A 458 12.77 -4.75 16.71
CA LEU A 458 12.98 -6.18 16.47
C LEU A 458 13.76 -6.43 15.19
N VAL A 459 13.30 -5.85 14.07
CA VAL A 459 13.93 -6.02 12.75
C VAL A 459 15.36 -5.49 12.74
N LEU A 460 15.60 -4.32 13.34
CA LEU A 460 16.96 -3.77 13.45
C LEU A 460 17.85 -4.64 14.34
N TYR A 461 17.32 -5.19 15.43
CA TYR A 461 18.08 -6.12 16.28
C TYR A 461 18.50 -7.37 15.50
N THR A 462 17.57 -8.02 14.79
CA THR A 462 17.89 -9.21 13.98
C THR A 462 18.87 -8.89 12.86
N PHE A 463 18.72 -7.72 12.23
CA PHE A 463 19.64 -7.25 11.19
C PHE A 463 21.07 -7.10 11.71
N PHE A 464 21.27 -6.45 12.87
CA PHE A 464 22.62 -6.24 13.42
C PHE A 464 23.22 -7.49 14.08
N THR A 465 22.40 -8.43 14.55
CA THR A 465 22.88 -9.65 15.23
C THR A 465 23.00 -10.86 14.32
N GLY A 466 22.43 -10.82 13.11
CA GLY A 466 22.34 -11.97 12.22
C GLY A 466 21.44 -13.10 12.75
N SER A 467 20.68 -12.86 13.83
CA SER A 467 19.76 -13.84 14.39
C SER A 467 18.43 -13.84 13.64
N GLY A 468 18.00 -14.99 13.10
CA GLY A 468 16.73 -15.13 12.39
C GLY A 468 15.48 -15.06 13.30
N SER A 469 15.66 -15.12 14.63
CA SER A 469 14.56 -15.08 15.59
C SER A 469 14.96 -14.34 16.87
N LEU A 470 13.99 -13.69 17.50
CA LEU A 470 14.13 -13.10 18.85
C LEU A 470 13.03 -13.67 19.74
N PHE A 471 13.40 -14.21 20.91
CA PHE A 471 12.47 -14.88 21.84
C PHE A 471 11.64 -16.02 21.20
N GLY A 472 12.22 -16.72 20.22
CA GLY A 472 11.54 -17.81 19.50
C GLY A 472 10.49 -17.35 18.48
N ILE A 473 10.40 -16.05 18.19
CA ILE A 473 9.51 -15.50 17.16
C ILE A 473 10.36 -15.09 15.96
N ASP A 474 10.00 -15.61 14.79
CA ASP A 474 10.60 -15.21 13.51
C ASP A 474 10.26 -13.76 13.19
N THR A 475 11.28 -12.93 13.06
CA THR A 475 11.11 -11.48 12.83
C THR A 475 10.63 -11.17 11.41
N TYR A 476 10.93 -12.05 10.44
CA TYR A 476 10.38 -11.98 9.09
C TYR A 476 8.86 -12.23 9.10
N TYR A 477 8.39 -13.23 9.86
CA TYR A 477 6.95 -13.46 10.00
C TYR A 477 6.21 -12.22 10.52
N ILE A 478 6.77 -11.53 11.52
CA ILE A 478 6.09 -10.36 12.07
C ILE A 478 6.11 -9.17 11.07
N SER A 479 7.17 -9.00 10.28
CA SER A 479 7.21 -7.95 9.24
C SER A 479 6.16 -8.17 8.16
N VAL A 480 5.94 -9.43 7.75
CA VAL A 480 4.87 -9.84 6.83
C VAL A 480 3.48 -9.59 7.43
N VAL A 481 3.25 -9.99 8.69
CA VAL A 481 1.97 -9.75 9.39
C VAL A 481 1.69 -8.25 9.52
N TYR A 482 2.71 -7.43 9.80
CA TYR A 482 2.58 -5.97 9.84
C TYR A 482 2.20 -5.42 8.46
N GLY A 483 2.91 -5.81 7.40
CA GLY A 483 2.63 -5.37 6.03
C GLY A 483 1.21 -5.74 5.59
N PHE A 484 0.75 -6.94 5.96
CA PHE A 484 -0.63 -7.38 5.72
C PHE A 484 -1.65 -6.56 6.53
N LEU A 485 -1.54 -6.49 7.86
CA LEU A 485 -2.55 -5.83 8.70
C LEU A 485 -2.55 -4.30 8.53
N ILE A 486 -1.38 -3.67 8.60
CA ILE A 486 -1.26 -2.21 8.59
C ILE A 486 -1.19 -1.67 7.16
N GLY A 487 -0.36 -2.27 6.31
CA GLY A 487 -0.18 -1.85 4.93
C GLY A 487 -1.42 -2.08 4.07
N SER A 488 -1.95 -3.30 4.05
CA SER A 488 -3.07 -3.66 3.15
C SER A 488 -4.45 -3.34 3.74
N ILE A 489 -4.75 -3.79 4.96
CA ILE A 489 -6.10 -3.68 5.53
C ILE A 489 -6.34 -2.28 6.09
N PHE A 490 -5.45 -1.78 6.96
CA PHE A 490 -5.68 -0.52 7.66
C PHE A 490 -5.37 0.73 6.82
N SER A 491 -4.29 0.76 6.06
CA SER A 491 -3.95 1.92 5.22
C SER A 491 -4.79 1.96 3.95
N GLY A 492 -4.97 0.81 3.28
CA GLY A 492 -5.70 0.69 2.03
C GLY A 492 -7.22 0.70 2.15
N VAL A 493 -7.78 -0.38 2.72
CA VAL A 493 -9.23 -0.62 2.81
C VAL A 493 -9.91 0.43 3.67
N ILE A 494 -9.36 0.74 4.85
CA ILE A 494 -9.91 1.74 5.78
C ILE A 494 -9.55 3.17 5.34
N GLY A 495 -8.42 3.39 4.67
CA GLY A 495 -7.96 4.74 4.34
C GLY A 495 -8.68 5.40 3.18
N THR A 496 -9.07 4.66 2.14
CA THR A 496 -9.74 5.24 0.96
C THR A 496 -11.21 4.85 0.88
N GLY A 497 -11.56 3.61 1.21
CA GLY A 497 -12.92 3.09 1.09
C GLY A 497 -13.92 3.69 2.09
N PHE A 498 -13.46 4.14 3.26
CA PHE A 498 -14.35 4.47 4.38
C PHE A 498 -14.82 5.92 4.40
N TYR A 499 -14.30 6.79 3.52
CA TYR A 499 -14.69 8.21 3.48
C TYR A 499 -16.21 8.43 3.37
N PRO A 500 -16.95 7.72 2.49
CA PRO A 500 -18.39 7.95 2.32
C PRO A 500 -19.23 7.62 3.57
N ILE A 501 -18.69 6.82 4.50
CA ILE A 501 -19.42 6.34 5.67
C ILE A 501 -18.90 6.97 6.98
N PHE A 502 -17.61 6.88 7.24
CA PHE A 502 -17.02 7.27 8.53
C PHE A 502 -16.48 8.71 8.53
N GLY A 503 -16.41 9.33 7.35
CA GLY A 503 -15.96 10.68 7.15
C GLY A 503 -14.52 10.78 6.68
N ASN A 504 -14.12 12.02 6.45
CA ASN A 504 -12.81 12.34 5.91
C ASN A 504 -11.68 11.92 6.88
N ARG A 505 -10.51 11.52 6.34
CA ARG A 505 -9.29 11.20 7.11
C ARG A 505 -9.44 10.07 8.13
N THR A 506 -10.26 9.06 7.86
CA THR A 506 -10.42 7.88 8.74
C THR A 506 -9.06 7.22 9.03
N TRP A 507 -8.23 6.96 8.02
CA TRP A 507 -6.86 6.44 8.22
C TRP A 507 -5.99 7.35 9.09
N CYS A 508 -5.91 8.65 8.77
CA CYS A 508 -5.08 9.59 9.53
C CYS A 508 -5.53 9.75 10.99
N ARG A 509 -6.79 9.44 11.28
CA ARG A 509 -7.39 9.56 12.60
C ARG A 509 -7.22 8.30 13.46
N PHE A 510 -7.33 7.12 12.86
CA PHE A 510 -7.37 5.85 13.59
C PHE A 510 -6.12 4.98 13.43
N GLY A 511 -5.38 5.09 12.32
CA GLY A 511 -4.35 4.11 11.98
C GLY A 511 -2.99 4.68 11.59
N CYS A 512 -2.87 5.95 11.19
CA CYS A 512 -1.60 6.50 10.71
C CYS A 512 -0.58 6.68 11.85
N PRO A 513 0.50 5.88 11.91
CA PRO A 513 1.47 5.94 13.01
C PRO A 513 2.29 7.25 12.97
N LEU A 514 2.59 7.77 11.79
CA LEU A 514 3.27 9.06 11.65
C LEU A 514 2.42 10.22 12.18
N ALA A 515 1.10 10.18 11.98
CA ALA A 515 0.20 11.17 12.55
C ALA A 515 0.14 11.10 14.09
N ALA A 516 0.33 9.91 14.68
CA ALA A 516 0.46 9.73 16.12
C ALA A 516 1.80 10.29 16.64
N TYR A 517 2.92 9.94 15.99
CA TYR A 517 4.25 10.43 16.32
C TYR A 517 4.30 11.97 16.31
N MET A 518 3.91 12.59 15.19
CA MET A 518 3.83 14.04 15.09
C MET A 518 2.75 14.63 16.02
N GLY A 519 1.73 13.85 16.38
CA GLY A 519 0.67 14.26 17.30
C GLY A 519 1.18 14.45 18.74
N ILE A 520 2.15 13.64 19.17
CA ILE A 520 2.84 13.78 20.46
C ILE A 520 3.61 15.08 20.47
N VAL A 521 4.52 15.28 19.49
CA VAL A 521 5.33 16.51 19.38
C VAL A 521 4.42 17.73 19.26
N GLN A 522 3.35 17.63 18.45
CA GLN A 522 2.38 18.71 18.33
C GLN A 522 1.73 19.02 19.67
N ARG A 523 1.22 18.03 20.42
CA ARG A 523 0.50 18.30 21.67
C ARG A 523 1.38 18.89 22.76
N PHE A 524 2.66 18.54 22.81
CA PHE A 524 3.52 18.89 23.94
C PHE A 524 4.53 19.99 23.65
N LYS A 525 5.04 20.12 22.42
CA LYS A 525 6.15 21.03 22.10
C LYS A 525 5.89 22.03 20.99
N SER A 526 4.92 21.78 20.10
CA SER A 526 4.71 22.66 18.97
C SER A 526 4.30 24.09 19.35
N ARG A 527 4.75 25.07 18.56
CA ARG A 527 4.32 26.47 18.59
C ARG A 527 2.94 26.69 17.96
N PHE A 528 2.46 25.73 17.20
CA PHE A 528 1.19 25.82 16.50
C PHE A 528 -0.01 25.66 17.45
N ARG A 529 -0.99 26.54 17.32
CA ARG A 529 -2.31 26.48 17.98
C ARG A 529 -3.36 27.16 17.11
N ILE A 530 -4.63 26.81 17.34
CA ILE A 530 -5.74 27.62 16.82
C ILE A 530 -6.26 28.45 17.98
N THR A 531 -6.07 29.76 17.89
CA THR A 531 -6.58 30.72 18.88
C THR A 531 -8.02 31.08 18.58
N THR A 532 -8.75 31.44 19.62
CA THR A 532 -10.18 31.76 19.54
C THR A 532 -10.51 33.05 20.27
N ASN A 533 -11.31 33.90 19.63
CA ASN A 533 -11.97 35.02 20.30
C ASN A 533 -13.38 34.59 20.75
N GLY A 534 -13.47 33.96 21.92
CA GLY A 534 -14.70 33.29 22.38
C GLY A 534 -15.93 34.21 22.47
N GLY A 535 -15.74 35.49 22.82
CA GLY A 535 -16.82 36.48 22.93
C GLY A 535 -17.56 36.75 21.62
N GLN A 536 -16.95 36.43 20.47
CA GLN A 536 -17.57 36.59 19.14
C GLN A 536 -18.22 35.30 18.61
N CYS A 537 -18.16 34.20 19.37
CA CYS A 537 -18.71 32.92 18.96
C CYS A 537 -20.23 32.89 19.06
N ILE A 538 -20.91 32.81 17.92
CA ILE A 538 -22.38 32.67 17.84
C ILE A 538 -22.86 31.21 17.88
N SER A 539 -22.01 30.26 18.27
CA SER A 539 -22.37 28.84 18.47
C SER A 539 -22.99 28.11 17.25
N CYS A 540 -22.79 28.61 16.03
CA CYS A 540 -23.39 28.05 14.80
C CYS A 540 -22.94 26.61 14.44
N GLY A 541 -21.81 26.14 14.96
CA GLY A 541 -21.34 24.76 14.78
C GLY A 541 -20.63 24.44 13.45
N ASN A 542 -20.58 25.35 12.48
CA ASN A 542 -19.91 25.13 11.18
C ASN A 542 -18.46 24.63 11.33
N CYS A 543 -17.71 25.21 12.28
CA CYS A 543 -16.33 24.83 12.55
C CYS A 543 -16.19 23.37 13.03
N SER A 544 -17.11 22.88 13.87
CA SER A 544 -17.15 21.47 14.28
C SER A 544 -17.61 20.57 13.15
N THR A 545 -18.65 20.96 12.41
CA THR A 545 -19.21 20.17 11.31
C THR A 545 -18.14 19.83 10.27
N TYR A 546 -17.33 20.82 9.87
CA TYR A 546 -16.30 20.64 8.84
C TYR A 546 -14.91 20.26 9.36
N CYS A 547 -14.79 19.95 10.67
CA CYS A 547 -13.55 19.40 11.21
C CYS A 547 -13.36 17.94 10.78
N GLU A 548 -12.41 17.71 9.87
CA GLU A 548 -12.02 16.37 9.39
C GLU A 548 -11.33 15.49 10.42
N GLN A 549 -10.99 16.02 11.60
CA GLN A 549 -10.41 15.24 12.69
C GLN A 549 -11.45 14.91 13.77
N GLY A 550 -12.73 15.22 13.53
CA GLY A 550 -13.79 14.96 14.51
C GLY A 550 -13.66 15.76 15.80
N ILE A 551 -12.97 16.91 15.79
CA ILE A 551 -12.83 17.78 16.95
C ILE A 551 -14.09 18.66 17.06
N ASP A 552 -14.68 18.73 18.27
CA ASP A 552 -15.74 19.70 18.55
C ASP A 552 -15.17 21.11 18.75
N VAL A 553 -14.82 21.76 17.64
CA VAL A 553 -14.21 23.09 17.59
C VAL A 553 -15.12 24.17 18.22
N ARG A 554 -16.44 24.05 18.07
CA ARG A 554 -17.43 24.95 18.67
C ARG A 554 -17.28 24.99 20.19
N ALA A 555 -17.14 23.84 20.83
CA ALA A 555 -16.99 23.77 22.29
C ALA A 555 -15.72 24.50 22.77
N TYR A 556 -14.62 24.44 22.01
CA TYR A 556 -13.41 25.22 22.29
C TYR A 556 -13.66 26.72 22.12
N ALA A 557 -14.29 27.09 21.00
CA ALA A 557 -14.56 28.49 20.68
C ALA A 557 -15.44 29.16 21.74
N GLN A 558 -16.53 28.50 22.16
CA GLN A 558 -17.44 29.00 23.20
C GLN A 558 -16.75 29.21 24.55
N LYS A 559 -15.75 28.38 24.87
CA LYS A 559 -14.97 28.49 26.11
C LYS A 559 -13.84 29.50 26.03
N GLY A 560 -13.59 30.09 24.87
CA GLY A 560 -12.40 30.93 24.67
C GLY A 560 -11.08 30.16 24.76
N GLN A 561 -11.11 28.82 24.57
CA GLN A 561 -9.96 27.93 24.75
C GLN A 561 -9.21 27.68 23.45
N ASN A 562 -7.89 27.75 23.51
CA ASN A 562 -7.03 27.40 22.39
C ASN A 562 -7.18 25.91 22.02
N ILE A 563 -7.21 25.62 20.73
CA ILE A 563 -7.31 24.24 20.25
C ILE A 563 -5.90 23.68 20.11
N VAL A 564 -5.51 22.91 21.12
CA VAL A 564 -4.21 22.23 21.18
C VAL A 564 -4.45 20.73 21.32
N ARG A 565 -4.85 20.11 20.21
CA ARG A 565 -5.17 18.68 20.12
C ARG A 565 -4.07 17.93 19.37
N SER A 566 -3.70 16.74 19.84
CA SER A 566 -2.79 15.84 19.10
C SER A 566 -3.37 15.42 17.75
N SER A 567 -4.70 15.31 17.62
CA SER A 567 -5.37 14.93 16.38
C SER A 567 -5.40 16.06 15.34
N CYS A 568 -5.43 17.33 15.73
CA CYS A 568 -5.54 18.46 14.79
C CYS A 568 -4.43 18.42 13.71
N VAL A 569 -4.80 18.43 12.43
CA VAL A 569 -3.83 18.44 11.31
C VAL A 569 -3.57 19.84 10.76
N GLY A 570 -4.18 20.88 11.34
CA GLY A 570 -3.94 22.27 10.95
C GLY A 570 -4.42 22.64 9.54
N CYS A 571 -5.47 22.00 9.03
CA CYS A 571 -6.04 22.27 7.70
C CYS A 571 -6.68 23.66 7.53
N GLY A 572 -7.06 24.30 8.63
CA GLY A 572 -7.64 25.65 8.66
C GLY A 572 -9.02 25.80 8.03
N VAL A 573 -9.73 24.70 7.75
CA VAL A 573 -11.12 24.77 7.29
C VAL A 573 -12.02 25.37 8.36
N CYS A 574 -11.79 25.05 9.64
CA CYS A 574 -12.58 25.58 10.75
C CYS A 574 -12.56 27.12 10.87
N SER A 575 -11.42 27.77 10.59
CA SER A 575 -11.34 29.23 10.54
C SER A 575 -11.98 29.79 9.28
N ALA A 576 -11.83 29.10 8.15
CA ALA A 576 -12.40 29.54 6.88
C ALA A 576 -13.94 29.52 6.86
N VAL A 577 -14.56 28.54 7.53
CA VAL A 577 -16.04 28.39 7.59
C VAL A 577 -16.68 29.22 8.70
N CYS A 578 -15.89 29.88 9.55
CA CYS A 578 -16.43 30.66 10.66
C CYS A 578 -16.99 32.00 10.14
N PRO A 579 -18.32 32.24 10.20
CA PRO A 579 -18.90 33.46 9.66
C PRO A 579 -18.50 34.73 10.42
N ARG A 580 -18.03 34.57 11.67
CA ARG A 580 -17.60 35.67 12.55
C ARG A 580 -16.09 35.83 12.61
N GLY A 581 -15.31 34.98 11.93
CA GLY A 581 -13.84 35.08 11.96
C GLY A 581 -13.20 34.80 13.33
N VAL A 582 -13.86 34.02 14.19
CA VAL A 582 -13.48 33.78 15.59
C VAL A 582 -12.15 33.04 15.74
N LEU A 583 -11.81 32.19 14.77
CA LEU A 583 -10.70 31.25 14.85
C LEU A 583 -9.53 31.68 13.99
N LYS A 584 -8.31 31.63 14.53
CA LYS A 584 -7.08 31.98 13.81
C LYS A 584 -6.02 30.89 13.97
N LEU A 585 -5.34 30.55 12.87
CA LEU A 585 -4.17 29.66 12.92
C LEU A 585 -2.97 30.49 13.33
N GLU A 586 -2.30 30.11 14.42
CA GLU A 586 -1.24 30.89 15.02
C GLU A 586 -0.03 30.01 15.35
N ASN A 587 1.17 30.58 15.18
CA ASN A 587 2.41 30.03 15.72
C ASN A 587 2.89 31.00 16.82
N GLY A 588 2.74 30.60 18.09
CA GLY A 588 3.08 31.42 19.25
C GLY A 588 4.17 30.82 20.13
N PRO A 589 4.49 31.45 21.27
CA PRO A 589 5.31 30.84 22.33
C PRO A 589 4.63 29.59 22.93
N GLU A 590 5.42 28.73 23.57
CA GLU A 590 4.90 27.58 24.34
C GLU A 590 4.15 28.01 25.61
N GLU A 591 4.47 29.18 26.15
CA GLU A 591 3.81 29.76 27.31
C GLU A 591 2.33 30.02 27.03
N ASN A 592 1.48 29.72 28.02
CA ASN A 592 0.03 29.89 27.96
C ASN A 592 -0.64 29.19 26.76
N ARG A 593 -0.02 28.14 26.22
CA ARG A 593 -0.54 27.43 25.04
C ARG A 593 -1.88 26.75 25.32
N PHE A 594 -2.07 26.21 26.52
CA PHE A 594 -3.34 25.66 27.00
C PHE A 594 -4.28 26.72 27.60
N GLY A 595 -4.02 28.01 27.34
CA GLY A 595 -4.69 29.15 27.99
C GLY A 595 -6.22 29.17 27.90
N ASN A 596 -6.80 29.85 28.91
CA ASN A 596 -8.22 30.06 29.24
C ASN A 596 -8.97 28.83 29.79
N GLU A 597 -8.48 28.23 30.87
CA GLU A 597 -9.29 27.34 31.74
C GLU A 597 -10.27 28.11 32.64
N GLY A 598 -10.28 29.45 32.56
CA GLY A 598 -11.23 30.33 33.25
C GLY A 598 -12.68 30.17 32.75
N PRO A 599 -13.64 30.82 33.44
CA PRO A 599 -15.06 30.69 33.12
C PRO A 599 -15.38 31.15 31.70
N ILE A 600 -16.49 30.63 31.16
CA ILE A 600 -17.01 30.91 29.82
C ILE A 600 -16.96 32.42 29.55
N VAL A 601 -16.18 32.84 28.56
CA VAL A 601 -16.08 34.25 28.15
C VAL A 601 -17.36 34.64 27.42
N LEU A 602 -18.28 35.28 28.13
CA LEU A 602 -19.48 35.92 27.56
C LEU A 602 -19.16 37.41 27.36
N GLY A 603 -19.12 37.88 26.11
CA GLY A 603 -18.78 39.28 25.78
C GLY A 603 -17.28 39.53 25.51
N ASN A 604 -16.92 40.75 25.13
CA ASN A 604 -15.54 41.14 24.82
C ASN A 604 -14.65 41.27 26.07
N ASP A 605 -15.25 41.55 27.23
CA ASP A 605 -14.51 42.01 28.40
C ASP A 605 -14.27 40.90 29.45
N GLY A 606 -14.84 39.70 29.25
CA GLY A 606 -14.73 38.59 30.20
C GLY A 606 -15.36 38.90 31.57
N PHE A 607 -15.51 37.88 32.40
CA PHE A 607 -15.92 38.08 33.80
C PHE A 607 -14.83 37.53 34.71
N GLU A 608 -14.29 38.37 35.58
CA GLU A 608 -13.53 37.91 36.74
C GLU A 608 -14.53 37.47 37.81
N LEU A 609 -14.55 36.17 38.13
CA LEU A 609 -15.24 35.69 39.32
C LEU A 609 -14.40 36.13 40.52
N ASN A 610 -14.91 37.08 41.31
CA ASN A 610 -14.38 37.35 42.64
C ASN A 610 -14.44 36.04 43.44
N LYS A 611 -13.26 35.54 43.84
CA LYS A 611 -13.12 34.32 44.66
C LYS A 611 -13.59 34.55 46.09
#